data_AF-A0A963FR48-F1
#
_entry.id   AF-A0A963FR48-F1
#
_cell.length_a   1.000
_cell.length_b   1.000
_cell.length_c   1.000
_cell.angle_alpha   90.00
_cell.angle_beta   90.00
_cell.angle_gamma   90.00
#
_symmetry.space_group_name_H-M   'P 1'
#
loop_
_entity.id
_entity.type
_entity.pdbx_description
1 polymer ?
#
loop_
_entity_poly.entity_id
_entity_poly.type
_entity_poly.pdbx_seq_one_letter_code
_entity_poly.pdbx_strand_id
1 'polypeptide(L)'
;MNTVADNFTDFVVADLALADWGRREIAIAETEMPGLMAIREEYATSQPLKGARITGSLHMTIQTAVLIETLTALGAEVRWASCNIFSTHDHAAAAIAASGVPVFAVKGESLADYWDYTHRIFEWADGGFSNMILDDGGD
;
A
#
# COMPACT_ATOMS: atom_id res chain seq x y z
N MET A 1 8.60 6.74 23.26
CA MET A 1 7.71 7.90 23.39
C MET A 1 6.78 7.80 22.18
N ASN A 2 5.59 7.22 22.36
CA ASN A 2 4.65 6.96 21.26
C ASN A 2 3.92 8.27 20.93
N THR A 3 4.41 9.01 19.94
CA THR A 3 3.57 9.94 19.20
C THR A 3 2.68 9.10 18.31
N VAL A 4 1.47 8.82 18.78
CA VAL A 4 0.35 8.41 17.92
C VAL A 4 0.32 9.43 16.79
N ALA A 5 0.59 8.98 15.56
CA ALA A 5 0.45 9.82 14.38
C ALA A 5 -0.96 10.42 14.41
N ASP A 6 -1.04 11.75 14.33
CA ASP A 6 -2.29 12.49 14.20
C ASP A 6 -3.25 11.76 13.27
N ASN A 7 -4.45 11.45 13.75
CA ASN A 7 -5.54 10.73 13.10
C ASN A 7 -5.41 10.62 11.56
N PHE A 8 -4.61 9.65 11.08
CA PHE A 8 -4.54 9.38 9.65
C PHE A 8 -5.89 8.78 9.23
N THR A 9 -6.57 9.41 8.29
CA THR A 9 -7.91 8.99 7.83
C THR A 9 -8.01 8.83 6.31
N ASP A 10 -6.90 8.95 5.59
CA ASP A 10 -6.88 8.84 4.13
C ASP A 10 -6.71 7.38 3.69
N PHE A 11 -7.70 6.56 4.03
CA PHE A 11 -7.78 5.15 3.62
C PHE A 11 -9.23 4.68 3.62
N VAL A 12 -9.51 3.59 2.92
CA VAL A 12 -10.74 2.80 3.05
C VAL A 12 -10.34 1.32 3.06
N VAL A 13 -10.51 0.69 4.22
CA VAL A 13 -10.22 -0.73 4.46
C VAL A 13 -11.36 -1.34 5.26
N ALA A 14 -11.51 -2.68 5.23
CA ALA A 14 -12.64 -3.35 5.87
C ALA A 14 -12.69 -3.15 7.40
N ASP A 15 -11.54 -3.33 8.06
CA ASP A 15 -11.40 -3.20 9.51
C ASP A 15 -9.94 -2.92 9.90
N LEU A 16 -9.68 -1.73 10.45
CA LEU A 16 -8.33 -1.32 10.87
C LEU A 16 -7.82 -2.17 12.05
N ALA A 17 -8.70 -2.80 12.85
CA ALA A 17 -8.29 -3.67 13.95
C ALA A 17 -7.53 -4.92 13.48
N LEU A 18 -7.56 -5.24 12.19
CA LEU A 18 -6.80 -6.35 11.59
C LEU A 18 -5.31 -6.03 11.37
N ALA A 19 -4.86 -4.78 11.60
CA ALA A 19 -3.50 -4.35 11.31
C ALA A 19 -2.42 -5.19 12.01
N ASP A 20 -2.62 -5.56 13.28
CA ASP A 20 -1.66 -6.39 14.02
C ASP A 20 -1.55 -7.81 13.48
N TRP A 21 -2.64 -8.34 12.90
CA TRP A 21 -2.60 -9.62 12.20
C TRP A 21 -1.84 -9.48 10.88
N GLY A 22 -2.17 -8.47 10.07
CA GLY A 22 -1.46 -8.20 8.82
C GLY A 22 0.04 -8.00 9.04
N ARG A 23 0.43 -7.26 10.07
CA ARG A 23 1.85 -7.04 10.42
C ARG A 23 2.59 -8.35 10.69
N ARG A 24 1.96 -9.30 11.39
CA ARG A 24 2.56 -10.62 11.67
C ARG A 24 2.72 -11.45 10.39
N GLU A 25 1.74 -11.43 9.50
CA GLU A 25 1.84 -12.15 8.23
C GLU A 25 2.83 -11.50 7.25
N ILE A 26 2.90 -10.17 7.22
CA ILE A 26 3.94 -9.43 6.46
C ILE A 26 5.32 -9.86 6.93
N ALA A 27 5.58 -9.92 8.24
CA ALA A 27 6.88 -10.34 8.77
C ALA A 27 7.25 -11.79 8.39
N ILE A 28 6.26 -12.68 8.26
CA ILE A 28 6.48 -14.05 7.73
C ILE A 28 6.74 -13.99 6.23
N ALA A 29 5.99 -13.19 5.47
CA ALA A 29 6.18 -13.07 4.02
C ALA A 29 7.54 -12.49 3.65
N GLU A 30 8.10 -11.58 4.46
CA GLU A 30 9.45 -11.05 4.26
C GLU A 30 10.52 -12.16 4.24
N THR A 31 10.37 -13.24 5.04
CA THR A 31 11.32 -14.37 5.00
C THR A 31 11.23 -15.17 3.70
N GLU A 32 10.06 -15.18 3.06
CA GLU A 32 9.79 -15.86 1.78
C GLU A 32 9.99 -14.97 0.55
N MET A 33 10.32 -13.68 0.74
CA MET A 33 10.52 -12.70 -0.34
C MET A 33 11.96 -12.12 -0.32
N PRO A 34 13.01 -12.97 -0.38
CA PRO A 34 14.39 -12.52 -0.20
C PRO A 34 14.84 -11.49 -1.25
N GLY A 35 14.26 -11.52 -2.45
CA GLY A 35 14.56 -10.53 -3.49
C GLY A 35 14.18 -9.10 -3.09
N LEU A 36 12.98 -8.90 -2.52
CA LEU A 36 12.56 -7.58 -2.04
C LEU A 36 13.37 -7.14 -0.83
N MET A 37 13.69 -8.07 0.09
CA MET A 37 14.51 -7.75 1.26
C MET A 37 15.93 -7.34 0.87
N ALA A 38 16.54 -8.02 -0.10
CA ALA A 38 17.84 -7.63 -0.64
C ALA A 38 17.80 -6.25 -1.33
N ILE A 39 16.75 -5.95 -2.10
CA ILE A 39 16.55 -4.62 -2.70
C ILE A 39 16.45 -3.54 -1.62
N ARG A 40 15.71 -3.80 -0.53
CA ARG A 40 15.64 -2.86 0.59
C ARG A 40 17.02 -2.62 1.19
N GLU A 41 17.77 -3.68 1.49
CA GLU A 41 19.11 -3.57 2.09
C GLU A 41 20.08 -2.78 1.18
N GLU A 42 20.07 -3.06 -0.12
CA GLU A 42 20.97 -2.44 -1.10
C GLU A 42 20.65 -0.94 -1.32
N TYR A 43 19.37 -0.58 -1.42
CA TYR A 43 18.95 0.73 -1.91
C TYR A 43 18.34 1.66 -0.85
N ALA A 44 18.06 1.19 0.37
CA ALA A 44 17.48 2.05 1.41
C ALA A 44 18.38 3.25 1.75
N THR A 45 19.71 3.14 1.68
CA THR A 45 20.58 4.29 2.00
C THR A 45 20.59 5.33 0.88
N SER A 46 20.53 4.90 -0.39
CA SER A 46 20.59 5.80 -1.54
C SER A 46 19.26 6.48 -1.85
N GLN A 47 18.14 5.96 -1.31
CA GLN A 47 16.79 6.50 -1.46
C GLN A 47 16.45 6.81 -2.94
N PRO A 48 16.59 5.84 -3.86
CA PRO A 48 16.49 6.10 -5.30
C PRO A 48 15.08 6.53 -5.74
N LEU A 49 14.06 6.23 -4.93
CA LEU A 49 12.68 6.64 -5.20
C LEU A 49 12.29 7.92 -4.45
N LYS A 50 13.23 8.65 -3.86
CA LYS A 50 12.92 9.93 -3.21
C LYS A 50 12.29 10.91 -4.21
N GLY A 51 11.08 11.38 -3.90
CA GLY A 51 10.29 12.26 -4.77
C GLY A 51 9.40 11.50 -5.77
N ALA A 52 9.45 10.17 -5.78
CA ALA A 52 8.47 9.35 -6.47
C ALA A 52 7.11 9.47 -5.79
N ARG A 53 6.07 9.60 -6.62
CA ARG A 53 4.66 9.55 -6.24
C ARG A 53 4.03 8.43 -7.04
N ILE A 54 3.97 7.26 -6.42
CA ILE A 54 3.56 6.00 -7.06
C ILE A 54 2.10 5.73 -6.74
N THR A 55 1.31 5.59 -7.78
CA THR A 55 -0.04 5.04 -7.70
C THR A 55 -0.01 3.57 -8.09
N GLY A 56 -0.45 2.69 -7.19
CA GLY A 56 -0.48 1.26 -7.42
C GLY A 56 -1.90 0.72 -7.59
N SER A 57 -2.10 -0.10 -8.62
CA SER A 57 -3.31 -0.90 -8.85
C SER A 57 -2.88 -2.36 -9.06
N LEU A 58 -2.74 -3.08 -7.95
CA LEU A 58 -2.47 -4.53 -7.91
C LEU A 58 -3.27 -5.14 -6.77
N HIS A 59 -3.53 -6.44 -6.84
CA HIS A 59 -4.15 -7.19 -5.75
C HIS A 59 -3.57 -6.79 -4.38
N MET A 60 -4.41 -6.28 -3.48
CA MET A 60 -3.99 -5.84 -2.15
C MET A 60 -3.81 -7.03 -1.20
N THR A 61 -2.72 -7.77 -1.40
CA THR A 61 -2.36 -8.99 -0.65
C THR A 61 -1.24 -8.74 0.35
N ILE A 62 -0.88 -9.77 1.13
CA ILE A 62 0.30 -9.72 2.00
C ILE A 62 1.60 -9.55 1.20
N GLN A 63 1.70 -10.17 0.02
CA GLN A 63 2.88 -10.05 -0.83
C GLN A 63 3.00 -8.62 -1.38
N THR A 64 1.89 -8.02 -1.79
CA THR A 64 1.84 -6.62 -2.23
C THR A 64 2.15 -5.67 -1.09
N ALA A 65 1.76 -5.97 0.15
CA ALA A 65 2.17 -5.18 1.31
C ALA A 65 3.71 -5.14 1.47
N VAL A 66 4.42 -6.26 1.26
CA VAL A 66 5.90 -6.28 1.25
C VAL A 66 6.45 -5.46 0.07
N LEU A 67 5.80 -5.47 -1.09
CA LEU A 67 6.18 -4.59 -2.22
C LEU A 67 6.03 -3.11 -1.84
N ILE A 68 4.88 -2.69 -1.32
CA ILE A 68 4.59 -1.30 -0.90
C ILE A 68 5.62 -0.82 0.13
N GLU A 69 5.91 -1.65 1.14
CA GLU A 69 6.91 -1.32 2.16
C GLU A 69 8.33 -1.26 1.59
N THR A 70 8.62 -1.98 0.51
CA THR A 70 9.89 -1.83 -0.22
C THR A 70 9.97 -0.49 -0.93
N LEU A 71 8.91 -0.09 -1.64
CA LEU A 71 8.87 1.19 -2.36
C LEU A 71 9.03 2.37 -1.40
N THR A 72 8.30 2.35 -0.29
CA THR A 72 8.39 3.38 0.77
C THR A 72 9.75 3.38 1.45
N ALA A 73 10.33 2.21 1.76
CA ALA A 73 11.69 2.10 2.29
C ALA A 73 12.76 2.68 1.34
N LEU A 74 12.52 2.67 0.03
CA LEU A 74 13.38 3.27 -0.99
C LEU A 74 13.11 4.77 -1.24
N GLY A 75 12.16 5.36 -0.51
CA GLY A 75 11.89 6.80 -0.49
C GLY A 75 10.65 7.25 -1.27
N ALA A 76 9.84 6.33 -1.80
CA ALA A 76 8.62 6.68 -2.51
C ALA A 76 7.49 7.12 -1.57
N GLU A 77 6.68 8.06 -2.02
CA GLU A 77 5.31 8.24 -1.53
C GLU A 77 4.39 7.33 -2.36
N VAL A 78 3.47 6.62 -1.70
CA VAL A 78 2.67 5.56 -2.33
C VAL A 78 1.19 5.74 -2.01
N ARG A 79 0.32 5.50 -2.98
CA ARG A 79 -1.14 5.34 -2.80
C ARG A 79 -1.57 4.05 -3.52
N TRP A 80 -2.51 3.29 -2.96
CA TRP A 80 -2.83 1.95 -3.48
C TRP A 80 -4.32 1.61 -3.51
N ALA A 81 -4.74 0.92 -4.57
CA ALA A 81 -6.03 0.24 -4.67
C ALA A 81 -5.82 -1.18 -5.19
N SER A 82 -6.80 -2.04 -4.98
CA SER A 82 -6.78 -3.39 -5.53
C SER A 82 -7.30 -3.40 -6.96
N CYS A 83 -6.70 -4.17 -7.87
CA CYS A 83 -7.19 -4.34 -9.25
C CYS A 83 -8.25 -5.45 -9.41
N ASN A 84 -8.76 -6.00 -8.30
CA ASN A 84 -9.83 -6.99 -8.34
C ASN A 84 -10.63 -7.00 -7.02
N ILE A 85 -11.96 -6.91 -7.15
CA ILE A 85 -12.91 -6.78 -6.03
C ILE A 85 -12.86 -7.90 -4.98
N PHE A 86 -12.31 -9.08 -5.29
CA PHE A 86 -12.22 -10.20 -4.34
C PHE A 86 -10.80 -10.55 -3.90
N SER A 87 -9.79 -9.89 -4.48
CA SER A 87 -8.38 -10.26 -4.27
C SER A 87 -7.79 -9.70 -2.98
N THR A 88 -8.40 -8.65 -2.40
CA THR A 88 -7.91 -8.02 -1.17
C THR A 88 -7.82 -9.02 -0.02
N HIS A 89 -6.71 -8.94 0.71
CA HIS A 89 -6.53 -9.51 2.04
C HIS A 89 -6.71 -8.39 3.05
N ASP A 90 -7.86 -8.32 3.72
CA ASP A 90 -8.22 -7.12 4.52
C ASP A 90 -7.23 -6.80 5.64
N HIS A 91 -6.60 -7.83 6.22
CA HIS A 91 -5.55 -7.66 7.22
C HIS A 91 -4.26 -7.06 6.62
N ALA A 92 -3.92 -7.38 5.37
CA ALA A 92 -2.82 -6.74 4.66
C ALA A 92 -3.12 -5.25 4.40
N ALA A 93 -4.32 -4.96 3.89
CA ALA A 93 -4.77 -3.58 3.65
C ALA A 93 -4.76 -2.76 4.94
N ALA A 94 -5.28 -3.31 6.04
CA ALA A 94 -5.28 -2.67 7.36
C ALA A 94 -3.86 -2.40 7.88
N ALA A 95 -2.92 -3.35 7.69
CA ALA A 95 -1.54 -3.18 8.15
C ALA A 95 -0.77 -2.08 7.38
N ILE A 96 -1.08 -1.91 6.08
CA ILE A 96 -0.51 -0.83 5.27
C ILE A 96 -1.20 0.52 5.58
N ALA A 97 -2.52 0.55 5.75
CA ALA A 97 -3.20 1.77 6.19
C ALA A 97 -2.68 2.25 7.56
N ALA A 98 -2.44 1.33 8.49
CA ALA A 98 -1.89 1.64 9.81
C ALA A 98 -0.42 2.13 9.78
N SER A 99 0.33 1.90 8.69
CA SER A 99 1.67 2.47 8.50
C SER A 99 1.66 3.90 7.94
N GLY A 100 0.45 4.44 7.66
CA GLY A 100 0.26 5.79 7.12
C GLY A 100 0.27 5.86 5.59
N VAL A 101 0.23 4.72 4.90
CA VAL A 101 0.11 4.66 3.45
C VAL A 101 -1.37 4.65 3.05
N PRO A 102 -1.83 5.55 2.17
CA PRO A 102 -3.20 5.54 1.66
C PRO A 102 -3.53 4.26 0.88
N VAL A 103 -4.51 3.50 1.38
CA VAL A 103 -5.01 2.27 0.76
C VAL A 103 -6.53 2.32 0.67
N PHE A 104 -7.05 2.05 -0.51
CA PHE A 104 -8.48 1.98 -0.80
C PHE A 104 -8.78 0.59 -1.39
N ALA A 105 -9.03 -0.37 -0.52
CA ALA A 105 -9.22 -1.76 -0.92
C ALA A 105 -9.98 -2.54 0.16
N VAL A 106 -11.08 -3.18 -0.24
CA VAL A 106 -11.91 -4.01 0.63
C VAL A 106 -12.26 -5.32 -0.09
N LYS A 107 -12.09 -6.46 0.59
CA LYS A 107 -12.50 -7.74 0.01
C LYS A 107 -14.01 -7.79 -0.15
N GLY A 108 -14.48 -7.98 -1.37
CA GLY A 108 -15.90 -8.00 -1.71
C GLY A 108 -16.53 -6.61 -1.90
N GLU A 109 -15.71 -5.59 -2.21
CA GLU A 109 -16.21 -4.27 -2.60
C GLU A 109 -17.12 -4.32 -3.84
N SER A 110 -17.99 -3.32 -3.98
CA SER A 110 -18.84 -3.20 -5.16
C SER A 110 -18.02 -2.68 -6.35
N LEU A 111 -18.52 -2.87 -7.58
CA LEU A 111 -17.87 -2.28 -8.76
C LEU A 111 -17.86 -0.74 -8.74
N ALA A 112 -18.82 -0.11 -8.05
CA ALA A 112 -18.82 1.34 -7.90
C ALA A 112 -17.69 1.80 -6.97
N ASP A 113 -17.52 1.10 -5.84
CA ASP A 113 -16.42 1.36 -4.90
C ASP A 113 -15.07 1.08 -5.55
N TYR A 114 -14.95 -0.02 -6.30
CA TYR A 114 -13.76 -0.37 -7.08
C TYR A 114 -13.26 0.80 -7.94
N TRP A 115 -14.14 1.36 -8.78
CA TRP A 115 -13.79 2.46 -9.67
C TRP A 115 -13.57 3.79 -8.92
N ASP A 116 -14.30 4.02 -7.82
CA ASP A 116 -14.03 5.16 -6.93
C ASP A 116 -12.62 5.06 -6.33
N TYR A 117 -12.24 3.89 -5.83
CA TYR A 117 -10.93 3.64 -5.24
C TYR A 117 -9.80 3.80 -6.26
N THR A 118 -9.98 3.29 -7.48
CA THR A 118 -9.05 3.51 -8.61
C THR A 118 -8.90 4.99 -8.95
N HIS A 119 -9.93 5.83 -8.76
CA HIS A 119 -9.78 7.28 -8.92
C HIS A 119 -9.01 7.91 -7.74
N ARG A 120 -9.36 7.55 -6.50
CA ARG A 120 -8.79 8.13 -5.27
C ARG A 120 -7.29 7.94 -5.09
N ILE A 121 -6.72 6.89 -5.69
CA ILE A 121 -5.27 6.66 -5.67
C ILE A 121 -4.48 7.69 -6.51
N PHE A 122 -5.14 8.51 -7.32
CA PHE A 122 -4.54 9.66 -8.01
C PHE A 122 -4.72 10.99 -7.28
N GLU A 123 -5.54 11.04 -6.23
CA GLU A 123 -5.85 12.25 -5.48
C GLU A 123 -4.85 12.46 -4.34
N TRP A 124 -3.74 13.17 -4.61
CA TRP A 124 -2.75 13.49 -3.58
C TRP A 124 -3.26 14.61 -2.65
N ALA A 125 -2.92 14.53 -1.36
CA ALA A 125 -3.42 15.47 -0.33
C ALA A 125 -3.06 16.94 -0.60
N ASP A 126 -1.97 17.19 -1.35
CA ASP A 126 -1.52 18.52 -1.75
C ASP A 126 -2.06 18.96 -3.13
N GLY A 127 -2.91 18.15 -3.76
CA GLY A 127 -3.41 18.35 -5.12
C GLY A 127 -2.38 18.10 -6.21
N GLY A 128 -1.22 17.52 -5.87
CA GLY A 128 -0.22 17.12 -6.86
C GLY A 128 -0.62 15.85 -7.61
N PHE A 129 0.28 15.40 -8.49
CA PHE A 129 0.03 14.25 -9.38
C PHE A 129 0.99 13.11 -9.10
N SER A 130 0.53 11.90 -9.42
CA SER A 130 1.41 10.74 -9.54
C SER A 130 2.41 10.95 -10.66
N ASN A 131 3.65 10.53 -10.46
CA ASN A 131 4.68 10.56 -11.50
C ASN A 131 5.10 9.16 -11.94
N MET A 132 4.57 8.12 -11.29
CA MET A 132 4.70 6.72 -11.69
C MET A 132 3.40 5.96 -11.39
N ILE A 133 3.14 4.94 -12.21
CA ILE A 133 2.05 3.98 -12.04
C ILE A 133 2.65 2.58 -11.99
N LEU A 134 2.16 1.75 -11.09
CA LEU A 134 2.51 0.33 -11.00
C LEU A 134 1.20 -0.47 -11.04
N ASP A 135 0.95 -1.17 -12.13
CA ASP A 135 -0.39 -1.63 -12.50
C ASP A 135 -0.41 -3.11 -12.92
N ASP A 136 -1.53 -3.77 -12.70
CA ASP A 136 -1.85 -5.16 -13.06
C ASP A 136 -3.30 -5.23 -13.54
N GLY A 137 -3.48 -5.14 -14.87
CA GLY A 137 -4.79 -5.23 -15.51
C GLY A 137 -5.06 -4.13 -16.54
N GLY A 138 -4.56 -2.91 -16.32
CA GLY A 138 -4.74 -1.78 -17.25
C GLY A 138 -6.03 -0.98 -17.05
N ASP A 139 -6.61 -1.01 -15.85
CA ASP A 139 -7.87 -0.32 -15.50
C ASP A 139 -7.73 1.20 -15.31
#